data_AF-A0A9D1MUW6-F1
#
_entry.id   AF-A0A9D1MUW6-F1
#
_cell.length_a   1.000
_cell.length_b   1.000
_cell.length_c   1.000
_cell.angle_alpha   90.00
_cell.angle_beta   90.00
_cell.angle_gamma   90.00
#
_symmetry.space_group_name_H-M   'P 1'
#
loop_
_entity.id
_entity.type
_entity.pdbx_description
1 polymer ?
#
loop_
_entity_poly.entity_id
_entity_poly.type
_entity_poly.pdbx_seq_one_letter_code
_entity_poly.pdbx_strand_id
1 'polypeptide(L)'
;MKKKNKKFVSVLIFILIFGLSAYGIFYLYVSGRPTPATTEQVEAALNEQGFQSQNITDSAQNNFPGFGLESCIVAEQDDTRFEFYRFDNVDSAKKVYQQAHSKIIGNRTSQRVEFEERKLNYHVYILDIETNYYLTMYAENTAVYAYCNSTENSGEINAVLDSLGYIDASGEDWHAKSPLDGIIRVAAYALFIPVMYITRLWIWPVLCKSAGVTRQEALELGESRKEIIPKLIQRSKSPKQTKIFAAIHNFISLPAYIAVAIALVGCFTDKVDNLLGVFGLAIPIVMVCCVIIFIIINRAYDHSK
;
A
#
# COMPACT_ATOMS: atom_id res chain seq x y z
N MET A 1 31.40 -19.63 -25.62
CA MET A 1 31.32 -19.02 -24.26
C MET A 1 30.39 -17.79 -24.09
N LYS A 2 29.99 -17.04 -25.13
CA LYS A 2 29.19 -15.78 -24.98
C LYS A 2 27.73 -15.90 -24.46
N LYS A 3 27.11 -17.08 -24.44
CA LYS A 3 25.66 -17.25 -24.15
C LYS A 3 25.32 -17.29 -22.65
N LYS A 4 26.28 -17.64 -21.79
CA LYS A 4 26.11 -17.69 -20.31
C LYS A 4 26.00 -16.28 -19.71
N ASN A 5 26.79 -15.32 -20.19
CA ASN A 5 26.79 -13.94 -19.68
C ASN A 5 25.48 -13.19 -19.94
N LYS A 6 24.80 -13.41 -21.08
CA LYS A 6 23.54 -12.70 -21.38
C LYS A 6 22.40 -13.06 -20.40
N LYS A 7 22.35 -14.31 -19.92
CA LYS A 7 21.34 -14.72 -18.92
C LYS A 7 21.61 -14.06 -17.56
N PHE A 8 22.87 -13.98 -17.15
CA PHE A 8 23.28 -13.38 -15.89
C PHE A 8 23.00 -11.87 -15.86
N VAL A 9 23.28 -11.16 -16.97
CA VAL A 9 22.98 -9.73 -17.11
C VAL A 9 21.48 -9.45 -17.01
N SER A 10 20.62 -10.27 -17.63
CA SER A 10 19.15 -10.08 -17.52
C SER A 10 18.62 -10.31 -16.09
N VAL A 11 19.21 -11.25 -15.34
CA VAL A 11 18.84 -11.48 -13.93
C VAL A 11 19.29 -10.31 -13.06
N LEU A 12 20.49 -9.77 -13.28
CA LEU A 12 21.00 -8.59 -12.57
C LEU A 12 20.13 -7.35 -12.83
N ILE A 13 19.77 -7.07 -14.08
CA ILE A 13 18.87 -5.96 -14.44
C ILE A 13 17.51 -6.12 -13.76
N PHE A 14 16.97 -7.34 -13.73
CA PHE A 14 15.70 -7.62 -13.03
C PHE A 14 15.81 -7.34 -11.54
N ILE A 15 16.86 -7.83 -10.86
CA ILE A 15 17.08 -7.61 -9.43
C ILE A 15 17.20 -6.11 -9.15
N LEU A 16 17.89 -5.36 -10.01
CA LEU A 16 18.06 -3.92 -9.84
C LEU A 16 16.74 -3.17 -10.01
N ILE A 17 15.97 -3.43 -11.06
CA ILE A 17 14.68 -2.77 -11.28
C ILE A 17 13.69 -3.16 -10.17
N PHE A 18 13.59 -4.44 -9.85
CA PHE A 18 12.73 -4.91 -8.77
C PHE A 18 13.11 -4.31 -7.42
N GLY A 19 14.41 -4.28 -7.11
CA GLY A 19 14.94 -3.67 -5.89
C GLY A 19 14.61 -2.19 -5.80
N LEU A 20 14.79 -1.44 -6.89
CA LEU A 20 14.43 -0.02 -6.95
C LEU A 20 12.92 0.21 -6.81
N SER A 21 12.09 -0.58 -7.47
CA SER A 21 10.63 -0.47 -7.35
C SER A 21 10.14 -0.85 -5.96
N ALA A 22 10.63 -1.95 -5.40
CA ALA A 22 10.28 -2.40 -4.05
C ALA A 22 10.78 -1.40 -2.99
N TYR A 23 11.99 -0.87 -3.15
CA TYR A 23 12.53 0.17 -2.29
C TYR A 23 11.72 1.45 -2.37
N GLY A 24 11.34 1.90 -3.58
CA GLY A 24 10.51 3.09 -3.76
C GLY A 24 9.14 2.96 -3.08
N ILE A 25 8.48 1.81 -3.26
CA ILE A 25 7.20 1.52 -2.58
C ILE A 25 7.40 1.48 -1.06
N PHE A 26 8.41 0.75 -0.58
CA PHE A 26 8.70 0.66 0.85
C PHE A 26 9.01 2.03 1.46
N TYR A 27 9.82 2.84 0.78
CA TYR A 27 10.12 4.21 1.19
C TYR A 27 8.85 5.03 1.32
N LEU A 28 7.94 5.01 0.33
CA LEU A 28 6.67 5.72 0.41
C LEU A 28 5.80 5.29 1.61
N TYR A 29 5.80 4.00 1.97
CA TYR A 29 5.05 3.49 3.12
C TYR A 29 5.67 3.78 4.48
N VAL A 30 6.97 4.08 4.54
CA VAL A 30 7.74 4.20 5.81
C VAL A 30 8.26 5.62 6.05
N SER A 31 8.49 6.40 4.99
CA SER A 31 9.00 7.78 5.07
C SER A 31 7.93 8.75 5.53
N GLY A 32 8.35 9.82 6.23
CA GLY A 32 7.46 10.89 6.68
C GLY A 32 6.33 10.40 7.59
N ARG A 33 6.61 9.39 8.42
CA ARG A 33 5.68 8.94 9.47
C ARG A 33 5.93 9.76 10.74
N PRO A 34 4.88 10.19 11.45
CA PRO A 34 5.06 10.87 12.72
C PRO A 34 5.70 9.94 13.75
N THR A 35 6.51 10.53 14.62
CA THR A 35 6.96 9.88 15.85
C THR A 35 5.85 9.96 16.90
N PRO A 36 5.49 8.86 17.59
CA PRO A 36 4.46 8.89 18.62
C PRO A 36 4.83 9.88 19.72
N ALA A 37 3.94 10.84 19.97
CA ALA A 37 4.13 11.88 20.99
C ALA A 37 4.04 11.30 22.41
N THR A 38 4.77 11.91 23.34
CA THR A 38 4.60 11.65 24.77
C THR A 38 3.43 12.44 25.35
N THR A 39 2.97 12.03 26.52
CA THR A 39 1.91 12.74 27.25
C THR A 39 2.27 14.21 27.47
N GLU A 40 3.52 14.48 27.85
CA GLU A 40 4.02 15.83 28.14
C GLU A 40 4.06 16.70 26.88
N GLN A 41 4.41 16.12 25.72
CA GLN A 41 4.37 16.83 24.44
C GLN A 41 2.95 17.22 24.07
N VAL A 42 1.98 16.32 24.29
CA VAL A 42 0.57 16.57 24.00
C VAL A 42 0.00 17.64 24.94
N GLU A 43 0.27 17.55 26.24
CA GLU A 43 -0.17 18.55 27.22
C GLU A 43 0.44 19.93 26.91
N ALA A 44 1.72 19.99 26.54
CA ALA A 44 2.36 21.24 26.12
C ALA A 44 1.71 21.85 24.87
N ALA A 45 1.48 21.04 23.83
CA ALA A 45 0.83 21.47 22.59
C ALA A 45 -0.60 21.97 22.82
N LEU A 46 -1.37 21.27 23.66
CA LEU A 46 -2.73 21.67 24.05
C LEU A 46 -2.71 23.00 24.80
N ASN A 47 -1.82 23.14 25.80
CA ASN A 47 -1.70 24.36 26.59
C ASN A 47 -1.27 25.57 25.74
N GLU A 48 -0.41 25.38 24.73
CA GLU A 48 0.01 26.44 23.81
C GLU A 48 -1.17 26.98 22.98
N GLN A 49 -2.14 26.13 22.64
CA GLN A 49 -3.38 26.51 21.98
C GLN A 49 -4.48 26.97 22.96
N GLY A 50 -4.17 27.08 24.26
CA GLY A 50 -5.10 27.56 25.29
C GLY A 50 -6.01 26.50 25.91
N PHE A 51 -5.93 25.25 25.46
CA PHE A 51 -6.72 24.15 26.02
C PHE A 51 -6.25 23.77 27.42
N GLN A 52 -7.22 23.54 28.31
CA GLN A 52 -6.96 22.88 29.59
C GLN A 52 -7.10 21.37 29.42
N SER A 53 -5.97 20.67 29.55
CA SER A 53 -5.92 19.21 29.48
C SER A 53 -6.07 18.55 30.84
N GLN A 54 -6.69 17.37 30.86
CA GLN A 54 -6.86 16.54 32.04
C GLN A 54 -6.38 15.12 31.74
N ASN A 55 -5.57 14.57 32.63
CA ASN A 55 -5.23 13.16 32.60
C ASN A 55 -6.35 12.34 33.20
N ILE A 56 -7.04 11.54 32.37
CA ILE A 56 -8.18 10.71 32.78
C ILE A 56 -7.86 9.21 32.67
N THR A 57 -6.57 8.85 32.66
CA THR A 57 -6.10 7.47 32.43
C THR A 57 -6.84 6.45 33.29
N ASP A 58 -6.94 6.69 34.60
CA ASP A 58 -7.59 5.77 35.55
C ASP A 58 -9.07 5.54 35.22
N SER A 59 -9.78 6.62 34.84
CA SER A 59 -11.19 6.54 34.44
C SER A 59 -11.35 5.84 33.08
N ALA A 60 -10.43 6.10 32.15
CA ALA A 60 -10.45 5.54 30.79
C ALA A 60 -10.10 4.06 30.75
N GLN A 61 -9.32 3.53 31.71
CA GLN A 61 -8.99 2.09 31.78
C GLN A 61 -10.23 1.20 31.77
N ASN A 62 -11.34 1.65 32.37
CA ASN A 62 -12.61 0.92 32.38
C ASN A 62 -13.24 0.77 30.98
N ASN A 63 -12.98 1.73 30.09
CA ASN A 63 -13.45 1.69 28.71
C ASN A 63 -12.54 0.84 27.80
N PHE A 64 -11.31 0.58 28.24
CA PHE A 64 -10.29 -0.16 27.48
C PHE A 64 -9.65 -1.32 28.28
N PRO A 65 -10.45 -2.22 28.87
CA PRO A 65 -9.91 -3.29 29.71
C PRO A 65 -9.03 -4.24 28.89
N GLY A 66 -7.79 -4.42 29.33
CA GLY A 66 -6.81 -5.31 28.67
C GLY A 66 -6.20 -4.75 27.37
N PHE A 67 -6.38 -3.45 27.09
CA PHE A 67 -5.78 -2.81 25.91
C PHE A 67 -4.36 -2.27 26.19
N GLY A 68 -3.88 -2.33 27.44
CA GLY A 68 -2.57 -1.79 27.81
C GLY A 68 -2.53 -0.25 27.72
N LEU A 69 -3.58 0.43 28.16
CA LEU A 69 -3.63 1.89 28.19
C LEU A 69 -2.60 2.44 29.19
N GLU A 70 -1.61 3.18 28.69
CA GLU A 70 -0.56 3.82 29.48
C GLU A 70 -0.94 5.25 29.88
N SER A 71 -1.61 5.99 28.98
CA SER A 71 -2.00 7.38 29.22
C SER A 71 -3.23 7.75 28.40
N CYS A 72 -4.11 8.55 28.98
CA CYS A 72 -5.24 9.18 28.31
C CYS A 72 -5.37 10.64 28.75
N ILE A 73 -5.24 11.54 27.79
CA ILE A 73 -5.41 12.97 27.98
C ILE A 73 -6.67 13.41 27.25
N VAL A 74 -7.52 14.15 27.94
CA VAL A 74 -8.68 14.80 27.33
C VAL A 74 -8.60 16.30 27.58
N ALA A 75 -8.81 17.07 26.54
CA ALA A 75 -9.03 18.50 26.61
C ALA A 75 -10.39 18.82 26.01
N GLU A 76 -11.15 19.67 26.70
CA GLU A 76 -12.45 20.13 26.25
C GLU A 76 -12.53 21.62 26.52
N GLN A 77 -12.84 22.39 25.48
CA GLN A 77 -13.01 23.83 25.55
C GLN A 77 -14.07 24.24 24.53
N ASP A 78 -15.07 25.01 25.00
CA ASP A 78 -16.22 25.45 24.22
C ASP A 78 -16.92 24.30 23.48
N ASP A 79 -16.82 24.24 22.16
CA ASP A 79 -17.42 23.21 21.31
C ASP A 79 -16.39 22.20 20.77
N THR A 80 -15.14 22.26 21.28
CA THR A 80 -14.01 21.47 20.83
C THR A 80 -13.60 20.44 21.88
N ARG A 81 -13.35 19.22 21.42
CA ARG A 81 -12.88 18.11 22.25
C ARG A 81 -11.72 17.40 21.56
N PHE A 82 -10.66 17.18 22.33
CA PHE A 82 -9.46 16.49 21.90
C PHE A 82 -9.16 15.36 22.88
N GLU A 83 -9.02 14.14 22.37
CA GLU A 83 -8.70 12.95 23.15
C GLU A 83 -7.43 12.32 22.59
N PHE A 84 -6.42 12.18 23.45
CA PHE A 84 -5.18 11.47 23.16
C PHE A 84 -5.11 10.20 23.99
N TYR A 85 -4.69 9.12 23.34
CA TYR A 85 -4.51 7.81 23.94
C TYR A 85 -3.12 7.29 23.62
N ARG A 86 -2.45 6.73 24.63
CA ARG A 86 -1.19 6.01 24.46
C ARG A 86 -1.31 4.61 25.07
N PHE A 87 -0.86 3.62 24.32
CA PHE A 87 -0.91 2.21 24.67
C PHE A 87 0.49 1.60 24.72
N ASP A 88 0.64 0.44 25.34
CA ASP A 88 1.88 -0.36 25.29
C ASP A 88 2.06 -1.07 23.94
N ASN A 89 1.06 -1.03 23.05
CA ASN A 89 1.07 -1.73 21.77
C ASN A 89 0.29 -1.00 20.66
N VAL A 90 0.68 -1.26 19.41
CA VAL A 90 0.09 -0.65 18.19
C VAL A 90 -1.33 -1.13 17.92
N ASP A 91 -1.64 -2.39 18.25
CA ASP A 91 -2.94 -2.98 17.92
C ASP A 91 -4.09 -2.33 18.70
N SER A 92 -3.84 -1.92 19.94
CA SER A 92 -4.80 -1.19 20.76
C SER A 92 -5.08 0.20 20.20
N ALA A 93 -4.04 0.96 19.83
CA ALA A 93 -4.20 2.27 19.19
C ALA A 93 -5.03 2.17 17.90
N LYS A 94 -4.75 1.16 17.08
CA LYS A 94 -5.51 0.88 15.86
C LYS A 94 -6.97 0.55 16.13
N LYS A 95 -7.28 -0.20 17.18
CA LYS A 95 -8.68 -0.50 17.57
C LYS A 95 -9.42 0.78 17.97
N VAL A 96 -8.79 1.67 18.74
CA VAL A 96 -9.39 2.96 19.12
C VAL A 96 -9.66 3.81 17.89
N TYR A 97 -8.69 3.92 16.97
CA TYR A 97 -8.88 4.57 15.68
C TYR A 97 -10.06 3.97 14.92
N GLN A 98 -10.17 2.64 14.81
CA GLN A 98 -11.28 1.99 14.09
C GLN A 98 -12.66 2.28 14.70
N GLN A 99 -12.73 2.34 16.03
CA GLN A 99 -13.96 2.71 16.74
C GLN A 99 -14.34 4.16 16.47
N ALA A 100 -13.40 5.09 16.59
CA ALA A 100 -13.60 6.51 16.30
C ALA A 100 -13.97 6.75 14.83
N HIS A 101 -13.23 6.15 13.90
CA HIS A 101 -13.49 6.22 12.47
C HIS A 101 -14.90 5.74 12.11
N SER A 102 -15.36 4.63 12.71
CA SER A 102 -16.72 4.12 12.50
C SER A 102 -17.80 5.10 12.97
N LYS A 103 -17.55 5.81 14.08
CA LYS A 103 -18.46 6.87 14.58
C LYS A 103 -18.49 8.05 13.61
N ILE A 104 -17.32 8.54 13.19
CA ILE A 104 -17.20 9.69 12.29
C ILE A 104 -17.88 9.41 10.94
N ILE A 105 -17.69 8.22 10.37
CA ILE A 105 -18.35 7.82 9.12
C ILE A 105 -19.87 7.91 9.20
N GLY A 106 -20.46 7.68 10.38
CA GLY A 106 -21.88 7.83 10.62
C GLY A 106 -22.41 9.26 10.43
N ASN A 107 -21.54 10.26 10.54
CA ASN A 107 -21.88 11.69 10.40
C ASN A 107 -21.68 12.23 8.97
N ARG A 108 -21.33 11.38 8.00
CA ARG A 108 -21.09 11.79 6.61
C ARG A 108 -22.35 12.37 5.96
N THR A 109 -22.20 13.53 5.32
CA THR A 109 -23.23 14.20 4.53
C THR A 109 -22.86 14.24 3.03
N SER A 110 -23.73 14.80 2.18
CA SER A 110 -23.45 14.97 0.75
C SER A 110 -22.43 16.08 0.45
N GLN A 111 -22.43 17.15 1.24
CA GLN A 111 -21.49 18.27 1.14
C GLN A 111 -20.44 18.10 2.25
N ARG A 112 -19.27 17.60 1.87
CA ARG A 112 -18.18 17.31 2.80
C ARG A 112 -16.83 17.38 2.11
N VAL A 113 -15.81 17.70 2.89
CA VAL A 113 -14.40 17.52 2.55
C VAL A 113 -13.88 16.35 3.37
N GLU A 114 -13.18 15.44 2.71
CA GLU A 114 -12.62 14.25 3.35
C GLU A 114 -11.16 14.12 3.02
N PHE A 115 -10.38 13.82 4.04
CA PHE A 115 -8.98 13.51 3.91
C PHE A 115 -8.67 12.20 4.60
N GLU A 116 -7.94 11.34 3.91
CA GLU A 116 -7.49 10.06 4.44
C GLU A 116 -6.07 9.79 3.96
N GLU A 117 -5.16 9.55 4.90
CA GLU A 117 -3.79 9.15 4.62
C GLU A 117 -3.44 7.90 5.42
N ARG A 118 -2.80 6.94 4.76
CA ARG A 118 -2.40 5.67 5.37
C ARG A 118 -0.97 5.30 5.04
N LYS A 119 -0.16 5.10 6.07
CA LYS A 119 1.22 4.60 6.02
C LYS A 119 1.38 3.37 6.93
N LEU A 120 2.59 2.81 7.02
CA LEU A 120 2.87 1.71 7.96
C LEU A 120 2.72 2.20 9.40
N ASN A 121 1.84 1.58 10.19
CA ASN A 121 1.53 1.97 11.57
C ASN A 121 1.11 3.44 11.73
N TYR A 122 0.53 4.05 10.70
CA TYR A 122 0.00 5.40 10.77
C TYR A 122 -1.23 5.51 9.88
N HIS A 123 -2.28 6.14 10.38
CA HIS A 123 -3.49 6.42 9.62
C HIS A 123 -4.15 7.65 10.22
N VAL A 124 -4.51 8.60 9.38
CA VAL A 124 -5.34 9.75 9.74
C VAL A 124 -6.55 9.79 8.83
N TYR A 125 -7.69 10.14 9.42
CA TYR A 125 -8.94 10.38 8.72
C TYR A 125 -9.59 11.65 9.27
N ILE A 126 -10.02 12.49 8.35
CA ILE A 126 -10.62 13.79 8.64
C ILE A 126 -11.89 13.90 7.82
N LEU A 127 -12.95 14.34 8.51
CA LEU A 127 -14.25 14.65 7.92
C LEU A 127 -14.61 16.07 8.32
N ASP A 128 -14.61 16.95 7.33
CA ASP A 128 -15.06 18.33 7.46
C ASP A 128 -16.41 18.47 6.75
N ILE A 129 -17.43 18.85 7.51
CA ILE A 129 -18.77 19.15 7.04
C ILE A 129 -19.14 20.56 7.51
N GLU A 130 -20.06 21.24 6.82
CA GLU A 130 -20.36 22.67 7.05
C GLU A 130 -20.50 23.12 8.52
N THR A 131 -20.94 22.22 9.40
CA THR A 131 -21.20 22.50 10.83
C THR A 131 -20.31 21.74 11.80
N ASN A 132 -19.49 20.79 11.35
CA ASN A 132 -18.70 19.97 12.26
C ASN A 132 -17.41 19.54 11.60
N TYR A 133 -16.37 19.44 12.41
CA TYR A 133 -15.10 18.87 11.99
C TYR A 133 -14.79 17.68 12.89
N TYR A 134 -14.37 16.57 12.28
CA TYR A 134 -14.00 15.35 12.98
C TYR A 134 -12.64 14.88 12.49
N LEU A 135 -11.82 14.43 13.43
CA LEU A 135 -10.52 13.84 13.16
C LEU A 135 -10.33 12.59 13.99
N THR A 136 -9.77 11.57 13.37
CA THR A 136 -9.20 10.45 14.10
C THR A 136 -7.92 9.98 13.45
N MET A 137 -6.95 9.60 14.26
CA MET A 137 -5.71 9.02 13.77
C MET A 137 -5.10 8.01 14.74
N TYR A 138 -4.15 7.23 14.25
CA TYR A 138 -3.16 6.56 15.08
C TYR A 138 -1.77 6.71 14.48
N ALA A 139 -0.76 6.73 15.35
CA ALA A 139 0.65 6.76 15.01
C ALA A 139 1.39 5.81 15.97
N GLU A 140 1.86 4.66 15.45
CA GLU A 140 2.40 3.56 16.25
C GLU A 140 1.44 3.19 17.40
N ASN A 141 1.83 3.40 18.65
CA ASN A 141 1.09 3.06 19.86
C ASN A 141 0.22 4.21 20.40
N THR A 142 0.10 5.33 19.69
CA THR A 142 -0.77 6.44 20.08
C THR A 142 -1.97 6.56 19.15
N ALA A 143 -3.09 7.06 19.69
CA ALA A 143 -4.28 7.38 18.93
C ALA A 143 -4.85 8.74 19.35
N VAL A 144 -5.47 9.43 18.39
CA VAL A 144 -6.17 10.69 18.63
C VAL A 144 -7.59 10.58 18.10
N TYR A 145 -8.52 11.13 18.85
CA TYR A 145 -9.87 11.47 18.40
C TYR A 145 -10.14 12.91 18.77
N ALA A 146 -10.52 13.73 17.80
CA ALA A 146 -10.88 15.12 18.04
C ALA A 146 -12.13 15.49 17.24
N TYR A 147 -12.94 16.39 17.77
CA TYR A 147 -14.06 16.97 17.04
C TYR A 147 -14.34 18.39 17.53
N CYS A 148 -14.92 19.21 16.66
CA CYS A 148 -15.53 20.48 17.03
C CYS A 148 -16.84 20.70 16.27
N ASN A 149 -17.79 21.41 16.89
CA ASN A 149 -19.10 21.73 16.31
C ASN A 149 -19.09 23.05 15.51
N SER A 150 -17.89 23.52 15.14
CA SER A 150 -17.66 24.68 14.30
C SER A 150 -16.40 24.46 13.49
N THR A 151 -16.49 24.59 12.17
CA THR A 151 -15.33 24.48 11.27
C THR A 151 -14.31 25.60 11.51
N GLU A 152 -14.73 26.73 12.07
CA GLU A 152 -13.84 27.84 12.47
C GLU A 152 -12.82 27.40 13.53
N ASN A 153 -13.19 26.45 14.40
CA ASN A 153 -12.33 25.96 15.49
C ASN A 153 -11.45 24.76 15.07
N SER A 154 -11.65 24.22 13.86
CA SER A 154 -10.79 23.15 13.32
C SER A 154 -9.31 23.55 13.26
N GLY A 155 -9.03 24.85 13.09
CA GLY A 155 -7.68 25.40 13.07
C GLY A 155 -6.91 25.13 14.36
N GLU A 156 -7.57 25.15 15.52
CA GLU A 156 -6.95 24.90 16.81
C GLU A 156 -6.55 23.42 16.95
N ILE A 157 -7.43 22.49 16.57
CA ILE A 157 -7.12 21.05 16.52
C ILE A 157 -5.94 20.80 15.59
N ASN A 158 -5.96 21.42 14.41
CA ASN A 158 -4.92 21.25 13.41
C ASN A 158 -3.58 21.81 13.91
N ALA A 159 -3.57 22.95 14.59
CA ALA A 159 -2.37 23.54 15.17
C ALA A 159 -1.74 22.64 16.26
N VAL A 160 -2.56 22.00 17.12
CA VAL A 160 -2.06 21.01 18.08
C VAL A 160 -1.37 19.86 17.34
N LEU A 161 -2.02 19.29 16.32
CA LEU A 161 -1.47 18.14 15.60
C LEU A 161 -0.23 18.48 14.76
N ASP A 162 -0.20 19.67 14.16
CA ASP A 162 0.95 20.19 13.41
C ASP A 162 2.17 20.37 14.32
N SER A 163 1.97 20.93 15.53
CA SER A 163 3.04 21.07 16.53
C SER A 163 3.62 19.73 17.00
N LEU A 164 2.80 18.67 16.99
CA LEU A 164 3.20 17.29 17.28
C LEU A 164 3.84 16.59 16.08
N GLY A 165 3.86 17.24 14.91
CA GLY A 165 4.33 16.67 13.65
C GLY A 165 3.46 15.53 13.12
N TYR A 166 2.20 15.46 13.56
CA TYR A 166 1.24 14.43 13.17
C TYR A 166 0.61 14.70 11.81
N ILE A 167 0.44 15.98 11.47
CA ILE A 167 0.00 16.47 10.18
C ILE A 167 0.89 17.65 9.77
N ASP A 168 0.80 18.08 8.50
CA ASP A 168 1.35 19.35 8.03
C ASP A 168 0.19 20.27 7.71
N ALA A 169 -0.21 21.13 8.66
CA ALA A 169 -1.36 22.02 8.52
C ALA A 169 -0.99 23.36 7.85
N SER A 170 0.27 23.57 7.50
CA SER A 170 0.82 24.87 7.08
C SER A 170 0.54 25.25 5.61
N GLY A 171 0.00 24.33 4.81
CA GLY A 171 -0.37 24.57 3.41
C GLY A 171 -1.82 25.02 3.25
N GLU A 172 -2.08 25.98 2.34
CA GLU A 172 -3.43 26.45 1.94
C GLU A 172 -4.37 25.36 1.39
N ASP A 173 -3.93 24.10 1.35
CA ASP A 173 -4.64 22.96 0.77
C ASP A 173 -4.05 21.63 1.27
N TRP A 174 -3.65 21.54 2.54
CA TRP A 174 -3.00 20.31 3.06
C TRP A 174 -3.88 19.05 3.01
N HIS A 175 -5.20 19.23 2.90
CA HIS A 175 -6.16 18.16 2.62
C HIS A 175 -6.28 17.81 1.13
N ALA A 176 -5.77 18.65 0.22
CA ALA A 176 -5.87 18.42 -1.20
C ALA A 176 -4.83 17.37 -1.63
N LYS A 177 -5.32 16.22 -2.09
CA LYS A 177 -4.47 15.24 -2.80
C LYS A 177 -3.68 15.97 -3.88
N SER A 178 -2.36 15.88 -3.83
CA SER A 178 -1.52 16.49 -4.85
C SER A 178 -1.89 15.90 -6.20
N PRO A 179 -2.05 16.71 -7.28
CA PRO A 179 -2.24 16.18 -8.63
C PRO A 179 -1.12 15.20 -9.03
N LEU A 180 0.05 15.33 -8.41
CA LEU A 180 1.20 14.46 -8.63
C LEU A 180 1.03 13.07 -8.00
N ASP A 181 0.25 12.90 -6.93
CA ASP A 181 0.09 11.60 -6.25
C ASP A 181 -0.55 10.57 -7.18
N GLY A 182 -1.56 10.99 -7.94
CA GLY A 182 -2.16 10.15 -8.99
C GLY A 182 -1.14 9.76 -10.07
N ILE A 183 -0.33 10.72 -10.53
CA ILE A 183 0.69 10.51 -11.57
C ILE A 183 1.79 9.57 -11.06
N ILE A 184 2.30 9.79 -9.85
CA ILE A 184 3.33 8.96 -9.21
C ILE A 184 2.83 7.54 -9.04
N ARG A 185 1.58 7.35 -8.59
CA ARG A 185 0.94 6.04 -8.44
C ARG A 185 0.82 5.31 -9.78
N VAL A 186 0.34 5.98 -10.83
CA VAL A 186 0.28 5.40 -12.18
C VAL A 186 1.68 5.03 -12.69
N ALA A 187 2.66 5.91 -12.50
CA ALA A 187 4.05 5.66 -12.88
C ALA A 187 4.62 4.44 -12.14
N ALA A 188 4.37 4.32 -10.82
CA ALA A 188 4.81 3.19 -10.01
C ALA A 188 4.25 1.86 -10.53
N TYR A 189 2.96 1.79 -10.87
CA TYR A 189 2.38 0.58 -11.46
C TYR A 189 2.87 0.33 -12.90
N ALA A 190 3.11 1.38 -13.69
CA ALA A 190 3.65 1.25 -15.03
C ALA A 190 5.06 0.65 -15.03
N LEU A 191 5.88 0.91 -14.00
CA LEU A 191 7.20 0.29 -13.84
C LEU A 191 7.14 -1.24 -13.68
N PHE A 192 6.01 -1.82 -13.28
CA PHE A 192 5.87 -3.27 -13.27
C PHE A 192 5.74 -3.88 -14.67
N ILE A 193 5.28 -3.13 -15.68
CA ILE A 193 5.12 -3.64 -17.05
C ILE A 193 6.44 -4.20 -17.63
N PRO A 194 7.57 -3.46 -17.64
CA PRO A 194 8.84 -4.00 -18.14
C PRO A 194 9.34 -5.20 -17.32
N VAL A 195 9.10 -5.21 -16.00
CA VAL A 195 9.46 -6.33 -15.13
C VAL A 195 8.66 -7.59 -15.47
N MET A 196 7.35 -7.46 -15.69
CA MET A 196 6.50 -8.56 -16.14
C MET A 196 6.86 -9.04 -17.55
N TYR A 197 7.29 -8.13 -18.42
CA TYR A 197 7.79 -8.49 -19.75
C TYR A 197 9.06 -9.34 -19.68
N ILE A 198 10.02 -8.99 -18.81
CA ILE A 198 11.22 -9.81 -18.57
C ILE A 198 10.82 -11.20 -18.05
N THR A 199 9.89 -11.25 -17.09
CA THR A 199 9.42 -12.52 -16.52
C THR A 199 8.78 -13.41 -17.60
N ARG A 200 8.01 -12.82 -18.52
CA ARG A 200 7.46 -13.52 -19.69
C ARG A 200 8.55 -14.15 -20.57
N LEU A 201 9.68 -13.47 -20.76
CA LEU A 201 10.82 -14.00 -21.50
C LEU A 201 11.47 -15.21 -20.81
N TRP A 202 11.41 -15.29 -19.48
CA TRP A 202 11.93 -16.43 -18.71
C TRP A 202 11.00 -17.65 -18.71
N ILE A 203 9.70 -17.43 -18.74
CA ILE A 203 8.71 -18.53 -18.87
C ILE A 203 8.78 -19.18 -20.25
N TRP A 204 9.16 -18.45 -21.31
CA TRP A 204 9.21 -19.01 -22.66
C TRP A 204 10.11 -20.27 -22.78
N PRO A 205 11.38 -20.28 -22.32
CA PRO A 205 12.19 -21.49 -22.25
C PRO A 205 11.55 -22.63 -21.45
N VAL A 206 10.85 -22.32 -20.36
CA VAL A 206 10.15 -23.31 -19.53
C VAL A 206 9.03 -23.97 -20.33
N LEU A 207 8.25 -23.17 -21.06
CA LEU A 207 7.20 -23.67 -21.94
C LEU A 207 7.76 -24.60 -23.02
N CYS A 208 8.81 -24.19 -23.72
CA CYS A 208 9.48 -25.02 -24.73
C CYS A 208 9.99 -26.34 -24.13
N LYS A 209 10.69 -26.28 -22.99
CA LYS A 209 11.19 -27.47 -22.28
C LYS A 209 10.07 -28.42 -21.86
N SER A 210 8.94 -27.90 -21.39
CA SER A 210 7.78 -28.72 -21.01
C SER A 210 7.19 -29.48 -22.20
N ALA A 211 7.32 -28.94 -23.41
CA ALA A 211 6.90 -29.60 -24.65
C ALA A 211 7.98 -30.54 -25.22
N GLY A 212 9.13 -30.68 -24.54
CA GLY A 212 10.24 -31.51 -24.98
C GLY A 212 11.01 -30.97 -26.18
N VAL A 213 10.87 -29.68 -26.49
CA VAL A 213 11.52 -29.06 -27.66
C VAL A 213 12.51 -27.98 -27.26
N THR A 214 13.50 -27.77 -28.12
CA THR A 214 14.42 -26.64 -27.98
C THR A 214 13.75 -25.34 -28.44
N ARG A 215 14.35 -24.20 -28.08
CA ARG A 215 13.84 -22.89 -28.52
C ARG A 215 13.89 -22.70 -30.04
N GLN A 216 14.85 -23.33 -30.73
CA GLN A 216 14.97 -23.24 -32.19
C GLN A 216 13.86 -24.05 -32.86
N GLU A 217 13.68 -25.30 -32.43
CA GLU A 217 12.58 -26.15 -32.90
C GLU A 217 11.21 -25.50 -32.67
N ALA A 218 11.03 -24.79 -31.55
CA ALA A 218 9.78 -24.08 -31.28
C ALA A 218 9.52 -22.92 -32.26
N LEU A 219 10.57 -22.26 -32.79
CA LEU A 219 10.44 -21.18 -33.77
C LEU A 219 10.12 -21.70 -35.18
N GLU A 220 10.52 -22.92 -35.49
CA GLU A 220 10.19 -23.59 -36.76
C GLU A 220 8.70 -23.98 -36.84
N LEU A 221 7.99 -23.98 -35.70
CA LEU A 221 6.57 -24.34 -35.65
C LEU A 221 5.62 -23.25 -36.17
N GLY A 222 6.07 -22.00 -36.34
CA GLY A 222 5.22 -20.93 -36.85
C GLY A 222 5.83 -19.54 -36.66
N GLU A 223 5.19 -18.53 -37.24
CA GLU A 223 5.72 -17.16 -37.24
C GLU A 223 5.35 -16.40 -35.97
N SER A 224 4.21 -16.75 -35.37
CA SER A 224 3.66 -16.06 -34.20
C SER A 224 3.55 -16.97 -32.97
N ARG A 225 3.65 -16.39 -31.77
CA ARG A 225 3.42 -17.16 -30.53
C ARG A 225 2.00 -17.74 -30.46
N LYS A 226 1.02 -17.11 -31.11
CA LYS A 226 -0.36 -17.60 -31.20
C LYS A 226 -0.44 -18.92 -31.97
N GLU A 227 0.42 -19.12 -32.97
CA GLU A 227 0.52 -20.38 -33.72
C GLU A 227 1.43 -21.40 -33.05
N ILE A 228 2.55 -20.96 -32.47
CA ILE A 228 3.54 -21.85 -31.87
C ILE A 228 2.97 -22.55 -30.62
N ILE A 229 2.29 -21.81 -29.73
CA ILE A 229 1.84 -22.34 -28.43
C ILE A 229 0.90 -23.54 -28.56
N PRO A 230 -0.16 -23.51 -29.39
CA PRO A 230 -1.02 -24.68 -29.61
C PRO A 230 -0.25 -25.91 -30.10
N LYS A 231 0.68 -25.72 -31.04
CA LYS A 231 1.53 -26.80 -31.59
C LYS A 231 2.47 -27.38 -30.53
N LEU A 232 3.01 -26.56 -29.64
CA LEU A 232 3.80 -27.02 -28.48
C LEU A 232 2.96 -27.88 -27.52
N ILE A 233 1.71 -27.49 -27.26
CA ILE A 233 0.81 -28.26 -26.39
C ILE A 233 0.50 -29.63 -27.00
N GLN A 234 0.23 -29.67 -28.31
CA GLN A 234 -0.05 -30.93 -29.03
C GLN A 234 1.15 -31.88 -29.05
N ARG A 235 2.37 -31.35 -29.17
CA ARG A 235 3.60 -32.15 -29.24
C ARG A 235 4.10 -32.62 -27.87
N SER A 236 3.61 -32.02 -26.79
CA SER A 236 4.08 -32.30 -25.43
C SER A 236 3.72 -33.71 -24.96
N LYS A 237 4.65 -34.39 -24.28
CA LYS A 237 4.37 -35.63 -23.54
C LYS A 237 3.44 -35.40 -22.35
N SER A 238 3.36 -34.16 -21.85
CA SER A 238 2.50 -33.76 -20.73
C SER A 238 1.65 -32.52 -21.10
N PRO A 239 0.63 -32.67 -21.98
CA PRO A 239 -0.14 -31.53 -22.51
C PRO A 239 -0.80 -30.66 -21.44
N LYS A 240 -1.26 -31.26 -20.34
CA LYS A 240 -1.84 -30.52 -19.20
C LYS A 240 -0.85 -29.53 -18.59
N GLN A 241 0.39 -29.98 -18.36
CA GLN A 241 1.44 -29.14 -17.77
C GLN A 241 1.89 -28.03 -18.75
N THR A 242 2.08 -28.37 -20.03
CA THR A 242 2.43 -27.40 -21.07
C THR A 242 1.33 -26.35 -21.26
N LYS A 243 0.06 -26.76 -21.16
CA LYS A 243 -1.09 -25.82 -21.19
C LYS A 243 -1.06 -24.84 -20.02
N ILE A 244 -0.68 -25.27 -18.81
CA ILE A 244 -0.52 -24.38 -17.65
C ILE A 244 0.60 -23.37 -17.91
N PHE A 245 1.78 -23.80 -18.36
CA PHE A 245 2.88 -22.86 -18.66
C PHE A 245 2.54 -21.90 -19.80
N ALA A 246 1.77 -22.34 -20.79
CA ALA A 246 1.27 -21.50 -21.86
C ALA A 246 0.30 -20.43 -21.33
N ALA A 247 -0.60 -20.81 -20.42
CA ALA A 247 -1.51 -19.88 -19.76
C ALA A 247 -0.72 -18.86 -18.93
N ILE A 248 0.24 -19.29 -18.10
CA ILE A 248 1.12 -18.40 -17.34
C ILE A 248 1.82 -17.43 -18.31
N HIS A 249 2.48 -17.93 -19.35
CA HIS A 249 3.17 -17.08 -20.33
C HIS A 249 2.26 -16.02 -20.99
N ASN A 250 0.99 -16.34 -21.24
CA ASN A 250 0.07 -15.43 -21.91
C ASN A 250 -0.53 -14.40 -20.95
N PHE A 251 -0.79 -14.78 -19.71
CA PHE A 251 -1.49 -13.93 -18.74
C PHE A 251 -0.57 -13.31 -17.68
N ILE A 252 0.72 -13.62 -17.67
CA ILE A 252 1.65 -13.11 -16.64
C ILE A 252 1.65 -11.58 -16.55
N SER A 253 1.59 -10.85 -17.66
CA SER A 253 1.58 -9.38 -17.65
C SER A 253 0.22 -8.76 -17.36
N LEU A 254 -0.86 -9.56 -17.37
CA LEU A 254 -2.23 -9.06 -17.23
C LEU A 254 -2.46 -8.33 -15.88
N PRO A 255 -1.99 -8.82 -14.72
CA PRO A 255 -2.14 -8.10 -13.46
C PRO A 255 -1.52 -6.70 -13.47
N ALA A 256 -0.36 -6.52 -14.11
CA ALA A 256 0.27 -5.20 -14.21
C ALA A 256 -0.54 -4.24 -15.09
N TYR A 257 -1.07 -4.72 -16.23
CA TYR A 257 -1.94 -3.89 -17.07
C TYR A 257 -3.24 -3.51 -16.38
N ILE A 258 -3.87 -4.45 -15.68
CA ILE A 258 -5.07 -4.19 -14.88
C ILE A 258 -4.75 -3.16 -13.78
N ALA A 259 -3.64 -3.32 -13.06
CA ALA A 259 -3.24 -2.39 -12.01
C ALA A 259 -3.01 -0.96 -12.55
N VAL A 260 -2.39 -0.80 -13.72
CA VAL A 260 -2.23 0.52 -14.36
C VAL A 260 -3.59 1.12 -14.75
N ALA A 261 -4.48 0.33 -15.35
CA ALA A 261 -5.82 0.79 -15.70
C ALA A 261 -6.63 1.23 -14.47
N ILE A 262 -6.55 0.44 -13.38
CA ILE A 262 -7.18 0.79 -12.10
C ILE A 262 -6.51 2.03 -11.51
N ALA A 263 -5.19 2.19 -11.62
CA ALA A 263 -4.49 3.36 -11.09
C ALA A 263 -4.92 4.64 -11.82
N LEU A 264 -5.15 4.56 -13.14
CA LEU A 264 -5.72 5.66 -13.93
C LEU A 264 -7.14 6.00 -13.48
N VAL A 265 -7.99 5.00 -13.22
CA VAL A 265 -9.32 5.22 -12.63
C VAL A 265 -9.19 5.83 -11.23
N GLY A 266 -8.19 5.40 -10.46
CA GLY A 266 -7.86 5.90 -9.12
C GLY A 266 -7.47 7.37 -9.08
N CYS A 267 -7.05 7.96 -10.21
CA CYS A 267 -6.86 9.40 -10.31
C CYS A 267 -8.18 10.19 -10.27
N PHE A 268 -9.32 9.52 -10.49
CA PHE A 268 -10.65 10.15 -10.52
C PHE A 268 -11.57 9.66 -9.40
N THR A 269 -11.21 8.58 -8.68
CA THR A 269 -12.01 8.05 -7.59
C THR A 269 -11.21 7.20 -6.61
N ASP A 270 -11.51 7.34 -5.32
CA ASP A 270 -10.82 6.60 -4.24
C ASP A 270 -11.38 5.20 -4.01
N LYS A 271 -12.50 4.85 -4.66
CA LYS A 271 -13.17 3.54 -4.52
C LYS A 271 -12.30 2.35 -4.91
N VAL A 272 -11.20 2.60 -5.64
CA VAL A 272 -10.31 1.56 -6.14
C VAL A 272 -9.01 1.43 -5.34
N ASP A 273 -8.79 2.24 -4.31
CA ASP A 273 -7.52 2.26 -3.57
C ASP A 273 -7.24 0.94 -2.85
N ASN A 274 -8.26 0.33 -2.26
CA ASN A 274 -8.16 -1.01 -1.67
C ASN A 274 -7.76 -2.06 -2.73
N LEU A 275 -8.31 -1.95 -3.94
CA LEU A 275 -8.00 -2.87 -5.03
C LEU A 275 -6.56 -2.67 -5.51
N LEU A 276 -6.10 -1.43 -5.63
CA LEU A 276 -4.71 -1.11 -5.94
C LEU A 276 -3.76 -1.68 -4.88
N GLY A 277 -4.05 -1.52 -3.59
CA GLY A 277 -3.26 -2.13 -2.52
C GLY A 277 -3.09 -3.66 -2.69
N VAL A 278 -4.15 -4.36 -3.09
CA VAL A 278 -4.10 -5.80 -3.40
C VAL A 278 -3.17 -6.08 -4.58
N PHE A 279 -3.25 -5.31 -5.67
CA PHE A 279 -2.35 -5.47 -6.81
C PHE A 279 -0.89 -5.16 -6.48
N GLY A 280 -0.64 -4.14 -5.64
CA GLY A 280 0.68 -3.79 -5.13
C GLY A 280 1.38 -4.93 -4.41
N LEU A 281 0.62 -5.80 -3.73
CA LEU A 281 1.14 -7.01 -3.09
C LEU A 281 1.20 -8.21 -4.06
N ALA A 282 0.14 -8.42 -4.84
CA ALA A 282 -0.01 -9.60 -5.68
C ALA A 282 1.02 -9.67 -6.82
N ILE A 283 1.35 -8.54 -7.44
CA ILE A 283 2.30 -8.49 -8.57
C ILE A 283 3.70 -8.98 -8.14
N PRO A 284 4.32 -8.45 -7.05
CA PRO A 284 5.58 -8.97 -6.52
C PRO A 284 5.53 -10.47 -6.19
N ILE A 285 4.44 -10.97 -5.58
CA ILE A 285 4.30 -12.38 -5.23
C ILE A 285 4.31 -13.25 -6.49
N VAL A 286 3.53 -12.90 -7.51
CA VAL A 286 3.49 -13.63 -8.79
C VAL A 286 4.86 -13.64 -9.44
N MET A 287 5.59 -12.52 -9.38
CA MET A 287 6.95 -12.43 -9.91
C MET A 287 7.90 -13.38 -9.20
N VAL A 288 7.95 -13.36 -7.86
CA VAL A 288 8.81 -14.26 -7.06
C VAL A 288 8.51 -15.72 -7.37
N CYS A 289 7.23 -16.10 -7.41
CA CYS A 289 6.80 -17.45 -7.79
C CYS A 289 7.31 -17.84 -9.19
N CYS A 290 7.23 -16.94 -10.18
CA CYS A 290 7.72 -17.22 -11.53
C CYS A 290 9.24 -17.41 -11.58
N VAL A 291 10.00 -16.64 -10.81
CA VAL A 291 11.46 -16.80 -10.69
C VAL A 291 11.80 -18.15 -10.06
N ILE A 292 11.12 -18.53 -8.98
CA ILE A 292 11.34 -19.82 -8.31
C ILE A 292 11.04 -20.98 -9.27
N ILE A 293 9.90 -20.94 -9.97
CA ILE A 293 9.53 -21.96 -10.97
C ILE A 293 10.61 -22.07 -12.05
N PHE A 294 11.09 -20.94 -12.55
CA PHE A 294 12.16 -20.92 -13.56
C PHE A 294 13.45 -21.57 -13.04
N ILE A 295 13.87 -21.26 -11.81
CA ILE A 295 15.08 -21.83 -11.19
C ILE A 295 14.94 -23.35 -11.01
N ILE A 296 13.81 -23.81 -10.46
CA ILE A 296 13.55 -25.24 -10.22
C ILE A 296 13.60 -26.02 -11.53
N ILE A 297 12.88 -25.56 -12.55
CA ILE A 297 12.81 -26.25 -13.84
C ILE A 297 14.17 -26.20 -14.54
N ASN A 298 14.92 -25.11 -14.42
CA ASN A 298 16.24 -25.06 -15.02
C ASN A 298 17.21 -26.06 -14.35
N ARG A 299 17.18 -26.19 -13.02
CA ARG A 299 17.99 -27.18 -12.28
C ARG A 299 17.60 -28.62 -12.60
N ALA A 300 16.31 -28.95 -12.59
CA ALA A 300 15.83 -30.32 -12.83
C ALA A 300 16.28 -30.86 -14.20
N TYR A 301 16.30 -30.02 -15.23
CA TYR A 301 16.74 -30.42 -16.57
C TYR A 301 18.25 -30.45 -16.75
N ASP A 302 19.00 -29.60 -16.04
CA ASP A 302 20.46 -29.62 -16.09
C ASP A 302 21.04 -30.91 -15.47
N HIS A 303 20.28 -31.63 -14.62
CA HIS A 303 20.63 -32.96 -14.07
C HIS A 303 20.15 -34.15 -14.92
N SER A 304 19.35 -33.92 -15.96
CA SER A 304 18.84 -34.99 -16.86
C SER A 304 19.69 -35.20 -18.13
N LYS A 305 20.82 -34.50 -18.22
CA LYS A 305 21.85 -34.63 -19.26
C LYS A 305 23.13 -35.15 -18.63
#